data_AF-A0A2N5KMQ5-F1
#
_entry.id   AF-A0A2N5KMQ5-F1
#
_cell.length_a   1.000
_cell.length_b   1.000
_cell.length_c   1.000
_cell.angle_alpha   90.00
_cell.angle_beta   90.00
_cell.angle_gamma   90.00
#
_symmetry.space_group_name_H-M   'P 1'
#
loop_
_entity.id
_entity.type
_entity.pdbx_description
1 polymer ?
#
loop_
_entity_poly.entity_id
_entity_poly.type
_entity_poly.pdbx_seq_one_letter_code
_entity_poly.pdbx_strand_id
1 'polypeptide(L)'
;MQILVNHLTRMQPGYVCVAGVDVNTLRHVRPVLRYGRLTTALLRPNGGPLDIGSVVDLGPTEDASRPPELEDRYFDPAKAAWLFDDEPDDYWDLLDETSRESLGEIFGPALELWDESCTVEVGEGRASLGCLKPEKQPWLYVDHRGTVRMILDHLTPSADLAVNDLRLYESDGKTPRRNLVADVQRRLEADVETILSVGLTRPWRKRGDTAERHWLQINNIHLKDNPLWRLGDEREQVASSTSHPPYHS
;
A
#
# COMPACT_ATOMS: atom_id res chain seq x y z
N MET A 1 -8.50 -19.01 -4.17
CA MET A 1 -9.00 -17.87 -3.37
C MET A 1 -8.72 -16.64 -4.19
N GLN A 2 -9.72 -15.83 -4.48
CA GLN A 2 -9.56 -14.66 -5.34
C GLN A 2 -9.41 -13.41 -4.48
N ILE A 3 -8.40 -12.61 -4.78
CA ILE A 3 -8.17 -11.33 -4.11
C ILE A 3 -8.12 -10.19 -5.12
N LEU A 4 -8.63 -9.02 -4.73
CA LEU A 4 -8.35 -7.76 -5.38
C LEU A 4 -7.17 -7.08 -4.68
N VAL A 5 -6.08 -6.86 -5.40
CA VAL A 5 -4.84 -6.32 -4.83
C VAL A 5 -4.97 -4.82 -4.57
N ASN A 6 -4.91 -4.42 -3.31
CA ASN A 6 -4.90 -3.01 -2.87
C ASN A 6 -3.65 -2.65 -2.05
N HIS A 7 -2.81 -3.62 -1.68
CA HIS A 7 -1.49 -3.40 -1.10
C HIS A 7 -0.40 -3.93 -2.04
N LEU A 8 0.48 -3.03 -2.50
CA LEU A 8 1.72 -3.34 -3.21
C LEU A 8 2.87 -2.54 -2.59
N THR A 9 3.53 -3.19 -1.63
CA THR A 9 4.50 -2.56 -0.73
C THR A 9 5.91 -2.97 -1.09
N ARG A 10 6.83 -2.00 -1.22
CA ARG A 10 8.26 -2.27 -1.36
C ARG A 10 8.83 -2.86 -0.08
N MET A 11 9.83 -3.73 -0.21
CA MET A 11 10.62 -4.19 0.92
C MET A 11 12.10 -3.84 0.69
N GLN A 12 13.01 -4.78 0.96
CA GLN A 12 14.40 -4.70 0.53
C GLN A 12 14.47 -4.88 -1.01
N PRO A 13 15.52 -4.36 -1.68
CA PRO A 13 15.65 -4.46 -3.14
C PRO A 13 15.42 -5.90 -3.65
N GLY A 14 14.58 -6.02 -4.68
CA GLY A 14 14.17 -7.30 -5.26
C GLY A 14 12.99 -8.01 -4.58
N TYR A 15 12.52 -7.51 -3.43
CA TYR A 15 11.41 -8.09 -2.67
C TYR A 15 10.24 -7.12 -2.52
N VAL A 16 9.05 -7.70 -2.46
CA VAL A 16 7.78 -6.99 -2.31
C VAL A 16 6.91 -7.69 -1.28
N CYS A 17 5.93 -6.97 -0.76
CA CYS A 17 4.80 -7.53 -0.06
C CYS A 17 3.54 -7.15 -0.85
N VAL A 18 2.65 -8.13 -1.02
CA VAL A 18 1.36 -7.94 -1.69
C VAL A 18 0.27 -8.36 -0.73
N ALA A 19 -0.81 -7.59 -0.68
CA ALA A 19 -2.04 -7.99 -0.03
C ALA A 19 -3.23 -7.41 -0.80
N GLY A 20 -4.39 -7.97 -0.53
CA GLY A 20 -5.64 -7.60 -1.17
C GLY A 20 -6.81 -7.84 -0.24
N VAL A 21 -8.01 -7.67 -0.76
CA VAL A 21 -9.23 -8.16 -0.12
C VAL A 21 -9.75 -9.40 -0.83
N ASP A 22 -10.24 -10.38 -0.10
CA ASP A 22 -10.96 -11.51 -0.69
C ASP A 22 -12.27 -11.01 -1.30
N VAL A 23 -12.45 -11.23 -2.59
CA VAL A 23 -13.59 -10.70 -3.37
C VAL A 23 -14.95 -11.20 -2.88
N ASN A 24 -15.00 -12.29 -2.12
CA ASN A 24 -16.25 -12.86 -1.60
C ASN A 24 -16.56 -12.42 -0.17
N THR A 25 -15.55 -12.01 0.61
CA THR A 25 -15.72 -11.71 2.05
C THR A 25 -15.36 -10.30 2.43
N LEU A 26 -14.71 -9.56 1.52
CA LEU A 26 -14.18 -8.21 1.71
C LEU A 26 -13.21 -8.10 2.90
N ARG A 27 -12.64 -9.23 3.34
CA ARG A 27 -11.61 -9.26 4.37
C ARG A 27 -10.24 -9.18 3.73
N HIS A 28 -9.33 -8.45 4.37
CA HIS A 28 -7.95 -8.39 3.93
C HIS A 28 -7.29 -9.78 4.01
N VAL A 29 -6.50 -10.09 2.99
CA VAL A 29 -5.72 -11.32 2.83
C VAL A 29 -4.31 -10.93 2.39
N ARG A 30 -3.31 -11.44 3.10
CA ARG A 30 -1.90 -11.33 2.73
C ARG A 30 -1.35 -12.68 2.28
N PRO A 31 -1.19 -12.91 0.96
CA PRO A 31 -0.51 -14.10 0.47
C PRO A 31 0.95 -14.12 0.95
N VAL A 32 1.36 -15.21 1.59
CA VAL A 32 2.72 -15.43 2.09
C VAL A 32 3.28 -16.77 1.63
N LEU A 33 4.60 -16.85 1.50
CA LEU A 33 5.28 -18.11 1.20
C LEU A 33 5.57 -18.87 2.50
N ARG A 34 5.53 -20.21 2.43
CA ARG A 34 6.04 -21.05 3.53
C ARG A 34 7.53 -20.80 3.79
N TYR A 35 8.27 -20.52 2.72
CA TYR A 35 9.70 -20.30 2.75
C TYR A 35 10.06 -19.12 1.84
N GLY A 36 10.81 -18.15 2.36
CA GLY A 36 11.27 -17.00 1.59
C GLY A 36 10.30 -15.81 1.60
N ARG A 37 10.40 -14.97 0.56
CA ARG A 37 9.66 -13.72 0.39
C ARG A 37 9.22 -13.57 -1.05
N LEU A 38 8.14 -12.82 -1.28
CA LEU A 38 7.71 -12.47 -2.63
C LEU A 38 8.75 -11.59 -3.29
N THR A 39 9.07 -11.90 -4.54
CA THR A 39 10.03 -11.13 -5.34
C THR A 39 9.31 -10.29 -6.37
N THR A 40 10.02 -9.32 -6.93
CA THR A 40 9.50 -8.50 -8.03
C THR A 40 9.11 -9.31 -9.27
N ALA A 41 9.57 -10.57 -9.42
CA ALA A 41 9.19 -11.45 -10.53
C ALA A 41 7.70 -11.79 -10.55
N LEU A 42 6.98 -11.67 -9.43
CA LEU A 42 5.53 -11.89 -9.37
C LEU A 42 4.71 -10.68 -9.80
N LEU A 43 5.35 -9.55 -10.12
CA LEU A 43 4.64 -8.35 -10.55
C LEU A 43 4.27 -8.40 -12.03
N ARG A 44 3.13 -7.79 -12.40
CA ARG A 44 2.66 -7.69 -13.79
C ARG A 44 3.68 -7.09 -14.75
N PRO A 45 4.40 -5.99 -14.42
CA PRO A 45 5.46 -5.47 -15.28
C PRO A 45 6.60 -6.46 -15.57
N ASN A 46 6.75 -7.50 -14.73
CA ASN A 46 7.77 -8.54 -14.87
C ASN A 46 7.18 -9.89 -15.33
N GLY A 47 5.93 -9.91 -15.79
CA GLY A 47 5.25 -11.10 -16.30
C GLY A 47 4.56 -11.96 -15.24
N GLY A 48 4.53 -11.53 -13.98
CA GLY A 48 3.79 -12.19 -12.91
C GLY A 48 2.33 -11.73 -12.81
N PRO A 49 1.53 -12.28 -11.87
CA PRO A 49 0.10 -12.00 -11.80
C PRO A 49 -0.29 -10.77 -10.97
N LEU A 50 0.62 -10.17 -10.20
CA LEU A 50 0.30 -9.19 -9.15
C LEU A 50 0.52 -7.73 -9.59
N ASP A 51 -0.48 -6.88 -9.41
CA ASP A 51 -0.36 -5.41 -9.48
C ASP A 51 -1.54 -4.76 -8.75
N ILE A 52 -1.46 -3.46 -8.43
CA ILE A 52 -2.60 -2.72 -7.86
C ILE A 52 -3.80 -2.80 -8.81
N GLY A 53 -4.97 -3.11 -8.25
CA GLY A 53 -6.22 -3.28 -9.00
C GLY A 53 -6.37 -4.61 -9.74
N SER A 54 -5.35 -5.47 -9.74
CA SER A 54 -5.50 -6.79 -10.35
C SER A 54 -6.32 -7.72 -9.45
N VAL A 55 -7.28 -8.42 -10.05
CA VAL A 55 -7.96 -9.56 -9.44
C VAL A 55 -7.17 -10.83 -9.75
N VAL A 56 -6.73 -11.52 -8.70
CA VAL A 56 -5.82 -12.66 -8.78
C VAL A 56 -6.42 -13.85 -8.06
N ASP A 57 -6.50 -15.00 -8.73
CA ASP A 57 -6.74 -16.27 -8.05
C ASP A 57 -5.42 -16.81 -7.49
N LEU A 58 -5.33 -16.89 -6.16
CA LEU A 58 -4.20 -17.49 -5.45
C LEU A 58 -4.21 -19.03 -5.50
N GLY A 59 -5.28 -19.64 -6.02
CA GLY A 59 -5.51 -21.08 -5.93
C GLY A 59 -5.85 -21.52 -4.50
N PRO A 60 -5.58 -22.79 -4.13
CA PRO A 60 -5.75 -23.28 -2.77
C PRO A 60 -4.80 -22.56 -1.80
N THR A 61 -5.35 -22.11 -0.67
CA THR A 61 -4.60 -21.41 0.39
C THR A 61 -4.75 -22.11 1.72
N GLU A 62 -3.76 -21.98 2.58
CA GLU A 62 -3.80 -22.45 3.97
C GLU A 62 -3.68 -21.30 4.95
N ASP A 63 -4.30 -21.43 6.11
CA ASP A 63 -4.21 -20.43 7.16
C ASP A 63 -2.77 -20.33 7.71
N ALA A 64 -2.26 -19.11 7.75
CA ALA A 64 -0.94 -18.77 8.31
C ALA A 64 -1.05 -17.69 9.39
N SER A 65 -2.28 -17.43 9.86
CA SER A 65 -2.60 -16.36 10.80
C SER A 65 -1.89 -16.51 12.14
N ARG A 66 -1.40 -15.39 12.64
CA ARG A 66 -0.91 -15.21 14.02
C ARG A 66 -1.03 -13.73 14.36
N PRO A 67 -1.36 -13.32 15.59
CA PRO A 67 -1.44 -11.89 15.91
C PRO A 67 -0.11 -11.15 15.70
N PRO A 68 -0.12 -9.92 15.14
CA PRO A 68 -1.26 -9.20 14.56
C PRO A 68 -1.61 -9.61 13.12
N GLU A 69 -0.79 -10.47 12.51
CA GLU A 69 -0.79 -10.92 11.12
C GLU A 69 -1.91 -11.92 10.79
N LEU A 70 -3.15 -11.59 11.16
CA LEU A 70 -4.31 -12.47 11.00
C LEU A 70 -4.74 -12.67 9.54
N GLU A 71 -4.29 -11.79 8.66
CA GLU A 71 -4.57 -11.82 7.22
C GLU A 71 -3.68 -12.82 6.47
N ASP A 72 -2.63 -13.36 7.10
CA ASP A 72 -1.64 -14.21 6.43
C ASP A 72 -2.26 -15.52 5.92
N ARG A 73 -2.04 -15.81 4.64
CA ARG A 73 -2.41 -17.07 3.99
C ARG A 73 -1.24 -17.65 3.21
N TYR A 74 -0.87 -18.89 3.50
CA TYR A 74 0.08 -19.60 2.66
C TYR A 74 -0.55 -19.88 1.30
N PHE A 75 0.17 -19.57 0.23
CA PHE A 75 -0.21 -19.88 -1.14
C PHE A 75 0.98 -20.41 -1.94
N ASP A 76 0.68 -21.01 -3.09
CA ASP A 76 1.68 -21.46 -4.07
C ASP A 76 1.71 -20.49 -5.25
N PRO A 77 2.79 -19.71 -5.43
CA PRO A 77 2.90 -18.75 -6.52
C PRO A 77 2.78 -19.39 -7.91
N ALA A 78 3.13 -20.67 -8.06
CA ALA A 78 3.00 -21.37 -9.34
C ALA A 78 1.53 -21.63 -9.72
N LYS A 79 0.61 -21.54 -8.77
CA LYS A 79 -0.84 -21.66 -8.99
C LYS A 79 -1.55 -20.31 -9.06
N ALA A 80 -0.85 -19.22 -8.75
CA ALA A 80 -1.43 -17.89 -8.80
C ALA A 80 -1.65 -17.47 -10.25
N ALA A 81 -2.86 -17.00 -10.56
CA ALA A 81 -3.24 -16.57 -11.89
C ALA A 81 -3.93 -15.21 -11.85
N TRP A 82 -3.45 -14.28 -12.68
CA TRP A 82 -4.18 -13.06 -12.98
C TRP A 82 -5.48 -13.43 -13.70
N LEU A 83 -6.59 -12.84 -13.28
CA LEU A 83 -7.90 -13.03 -13.91
C LEU A 83 -8.26 -11.84 -14.79
N PHE A 84 -8.27 -10.65 -14.20
CA PHE A 84 -8.55 -9.37 -14.87
C PHE A 84 -8.01 -8.22 -14.02
N ASP A 85 -7.96 -7.02 -14.60
CA ASP A 85 -7.77 -5.79 -13.84
C ASP A 85 -9.15 -5.18 -13.59
N ASP A 86 -9.39 -4.73 -12.36
CA ASP A 86 -10.63 -4.07 -11.98
C ASP A 86 -10.75 -2.70 -12.65
N GLU A 87 -11.98 -2.24 -12.86
CA GLU A 87 -12.21 -0.90 -13.40
C GLU A 87 -11.93 0.16 -12.31
N PRO A 88 -11.43 1.37 -12.65
CA PRO A 88 -11.06 2.36 -11.63
C PRO A 88 -12.16 2.72 -10.65
N ASP A 89 -13.40 2.87 -11.12
CA ASP A 89 -14.55 3.23 -10.30
C ASP A 89 -14.95 2.07 -9.37
N ASP A 90 -15.04 0.85 -9.90
CA ASP A 90 -15.34 -0.37 -9.11
C ASP A 90 -14.27 -0.61 -8.03
N TYR A 91 -13.01 -0.41 -8.39
CA TYR A 91 -11.88 -0.50 -7.46
C TYR A 91 -11.98 0.54 -6.34
N TRP A 92 -12.34 1.79 -6.67
CA TRP A 92 -12.53 2.85 -5.69
C TRP A 92 -13.69 2.56 -4.75
N ASP A 93 -14.83 2.11 -5.26
CA ASP A 93 -16.01 1.78 -4.47
C ASP A 93 -15.71 0.67 -3.45
N LEU A 94 -14.95 -0.36 -3.85
CA LEU A 94 -14.51 -1.42 -2.95
C LEU A 94 -13.50 -0.92 -1.91
N LEU A 95 -12.57 -0.03 -2.28
CA LEU A 95 -11.67 0.60 -1.31
C LEU A 95 -12.46 1.41 -0.28
N ASP A 96 -13.46 2.17 -0.71
CA ASP A 96 -14.30 2.99 0.17
C ASP A 96 -15.09 2.10 1.14
N GLU A 97 -15.73 1.04 0.65
CA GLU A 97 -16.48 0.07 1.46
C GLU A 97 -15.61 -0.62 2.54
N THR A 98 -14.36 -0.93 2.20
CA THR A 98 -13.42 -1.62 3.10
C THR A 98 -12.61 -0.67 3.99
N SER A 99 -12.74 0.64 3.78
CA SER A 99 -12.04 1.65 4.56
C SER A 99 -12.65 1.89 5.95
N ARG A 100 -11.84 2.48 6.84
CA ARG A 100 -12.22 2.92 8.18
C ARG A 100 -11.78 4.35 8.38
N GLU A 101 -12.45 5.08 9.28
CA GLU A 101 -12.18 6.49 9.54
C GLU A 101 -11.03 6.67 10.55
N SER A 102 -10.66 5.61 11.27
CA SER A 102 -9.57 5.67 12.25
C SER A 102 -8.70 4.42 12.27
N LEU A 103 -7.42 4.60 12.65
CA LEU A 103 -6.50 3.50 12.87
C LEU A 103 -6.95 2.58 14.03
N GLY A 104 -7.65 3.11 15.02
CA GLY A 104 -8.21 2.32 16.13
C GLY A 104 -9.27 1.33 15.65
N GLU A 105 -10.11 1.70 14.68
CA GLU A 105 -11.07 0.79 14.05
C GLU A 105 -10.40 -0.34 13.26
N ILE A 106 -9.22 -0.08 12.69
CA ILE A 106 -8.43 -1.08 11.96
C ILE A 106 -7.69 -1.99 12.95
N PHE A 107 -6.76 -1.43 13.72
CA PHE A 107 -5.76 -2.18 14.49
C PHE A 107 -6.20 -2.47 15.93
N GLY A 108 -7.22 -1.78 16.44
CA GLY A 108 -7.71 -1.95 17.80
C GLY A 108 -6.84 -1.25 18.86
N PRO A 109 -7.14 -1.49 20.15
CA PRO A 109 -6.51 -0.77 21.26
C PRO A 109 -5.03 -1.14 21.50
N ALA A 110 -4.53 -2.21 20.88
CA ALA A 110 -3.11 -2.60 20.97
C ALA A 110 -2.19 -1.69 20.12
N LEU A 111 -2.76 -0.82 19.28
CA LEU A 111 -2.00 0.17 18.54
C LEU A 111 -1.71 1.36 19.46
N GLU A 112 -0.43 1.55 19.77
CA GLU A 112 0.04 2.64 20.63
C GLU A 112 0.93 3.60 19.84
N LEU A 113 0.99 4.86 20.26
CA LEU A 113 1.95 5.81 19.72
C LEU A 113 3.31 5.64 20.40
N TRP A 114 4.37 5.54 19.60
CA TRP A 114 5.75 5.42 20.03
C TRP A 114 6.70 6.22 19.13
N ASP A 115 7.40 7.21 19.71
CA ASP A 115 8.43 8.02 19.03
C ASP A 115 7.98 8.54 17.65
N GLU A 116 6.85 9.27 17.64
CA GLU A 116 6.19 9.86 16.45
C GLU A 116 5.67 8.84 15.42
N SER A 117 5.69 7.54 15.73
CA SER A 117 5.10 6.47 14.92
C SER A 117 4.03 5.73 15.73
N CYS A 118 3.32 4.78 15.12
CA CYS A 118 2.49 3.82 15.87
C CYS A 118 3.12 2.43 15.88
N THR A 119 2.90 1.67 16.95
CA THR A 119 3.42 0.31 17.12
C THR A 119 2.39 -0.63 17.74
N VAL A 120 2.56 -1.93 17.48
CA VAL A 120 1.89 -3.02 18.18
C VAL A 120 2.97 -3.97 18.71
N GLU A 121 2.80 -4.46 19.93
CA GLU A 121 3.70 -5.44 20.55
C GLU A 121 3.59 -6.82 19.87
N VAL A 122 4.67 -7.60 19.94
CA VAL A 122 4.73 -8.91 19.27
C VAL A 122 3.73 -9.89 19.89
N GLY A 123 2.91 -10.51 19.04
CA GLY A 123 1.88 -11.46 19.49
C GLY A 123 0.60 -10.79 19.98
N GLU A 124 0.49 -9.47 19.85
CA GLU A 124 -0.73 -8.70 20.15
C GLU A 124 -1.38 -8.15 18.87
N GLY A 125 -2.53 -7.49 19.03
CA GLY A 125 -3.26 -6.86 17.93
C GLY A 125 -4.28 -7.78 17.25
N ARG A 126 -5.26 -7.15 16.58
CA ARG A 126 -6.38 -7.85 15.91
C ARG A 126 -6.34 -7.80 14.39
N ALA A 127 -5.37 -7.10 13.82
CA ALA A 127 -5.18 -6.93 12.38
C ALA A 127 -3.77 -6.41 12.13
N SER A 128 -3.24 -6.66 10.94
CA SER A 128 -1.98 -6.10 10.45
C SER A 128 -2.14 -5.34 9.13
N LEU A 129 -3.34 -5.32 8.56
CA LEU A 129 -3.67 -4.60 7.34
C LEU A 129 -5.01 -3.86 7.48
N GLY A 130 -5.17 -2.79 6.70
CA GLY A 130 -6.46 -2.13 6.52
C GLY A 130 -6.37 -0.98 5.53
N CYS A 131 -7.54 -0.38 5.26
CA CYS A 131 -7.65 0.85 4.50
C CYS A 131 -8.16 1.96 5.43
N LEU A 132 -7.47 3.10 5.44
CA LEU A 132 -7.80 4.28 6.21
C LEU A 132 -8.30 5.36 5.25
N LYS A 133 -9.49 5.89 5.53
CA LYS A 133 -9.99 7.12 4.94
C LYS A 133 -9.67 8.26 5.91
N PRO A 134 -8.60 9.04 5.66
CA PRO A 134 -8.17 10.04 6.62
C PRO A 134 -9.19 11.19 6.68
N GLU A 135 -9.55 11.62 7.89
CA GLU A 135 -10.48 12.75 8.10
C GLU A 135 -9.93 14.07 7.55
N LYS A 136 -8.60 14.23 7.56
CA LYS A 136 -7.87 15.38 7.03
C LYS A 136 -6.84 14.93 6.02
N GLN A 137 -6.59 15.77 5.03
CA GLN A 137 -5.56 15.49 4.03
C GLN A 137 -4.19 15.30 4.70
N PRO A 138 -3.52 14.17 4.44
CA PRO A 138 -2.20 13.92 4.97
C PRO A 138 -1.14 14.72 4.20
N TRP A 139 0.04 14.88 4.80
CA TRP A 139 1.16 15.56 4.16
C TRP A 139 2.26 14.58 3.73
N LEU A 140 2.51 14.48 2.42
CA LEU A 140 3.51 13.59 1.81
C LEU A 140 4.79 14.36 1.48
N TYR A 141 5.94 13.80 1.86
CA TYR A 141 7.24 14.41 1.60
C TYR A 141 8.37 13.38 1.44
N VAL A 142 9.53 13.84 0.97
CA VAL A 142 10.77 13.05 0.96
C VAL A 142 11.74 13.64 1.99
N ASP A 143 12.14 12.84 2.97
CA ASP A 143 13.04 13.30 4.04
C ASP A 143 14.50 13.51 3.56
N HIS A 144 15.34 14.02 4.46
CA HIS A 144 16.78 14.24 4.21
C HIS A 144 17.56 12.95 3.91
N ARG A 145 17.00 11.76 4.24
CA ARG A 145 17.60 10.44 3.98
C ARG A 145 17.14 9.85 2.64
N GLY A 146 16.22 10.52 1.93
CA GLY A 146 15.62 10.01 0.72
C GLY A 146 14.54 8.97 0.96
N THR A 147 13.86 9.02 2.12
CA THR A 147 12.71 8.15 2.43
C THR A 147 11.43 8.93 2.13
N VAL A 148 10.47 8.30 1.47
CA VAL A 148 9.12 8.88 1.33
C VAL A 148 8.37 8.69 2.64
N ARG A 149 7.80 9.77 3.17
CA ARG A 149 7.15 9.84 4.48
C ARG A 149 5.83 10.59 4.39
N MET A 150 4.91 10.27 5.28
CA MET A 150 3.60 10.88 5.34
C MET A 150 3.24 11.21 6.79
N ILE A 151 2.82 12.46 7.04
CA ILE A 151 2.30 12.90 8.33
C ILE A 151 0.78 12.75 8.33
N LEU A 152 0.26 12.06 9.35
CA LEU A 152 -1.17 11.95 9.65
C LEU A 152 -1.52 12.89 10.81
N ASP A 153 -1.98 14.10 10.47
CA ASP A 153 -2.25 15.19 11.43
C ASP A 153 -3.44 14.95 12.38
N HIS A 154 -4.24 13.90 12.14
CA HIS A 154 -5.42 13.58 12.97
C HIS A 154 -5.10 12.64 14.15
N LEU A 155 -3.89 12.07 14.21
CA LEU A 155 -3.41 11.45 15.44
C LEU A 155 -2.95 12.59 16.35
N THR A 156 -3.32 12.54 17.63
CA THR A 156 -2.75 13.45 18.63
C THR A 156 -2.00 12.60 19.65
N PRO A 157 -0.65 12.64 19.68
CA PRO A 157 0.25 13.33 18.72
C PRO A 157 0.16 12.80 17.28
N SER A 158 0.51 13.65 16.31
CA SER A 158 0.57 13.29 14.88
C SER A 158 1.55 12.14 14.67
N ALA A 159 1.23 11.20 13.78
CA ALA A 159 2.18 10.16 13.40
C ALA A 159 2.85 10.50 12.07
N ASP A 160 4.17 10.43 12.05
CA ASP A 160 4.99 10.50 10.87
C ASP A 160 5.38 9.06 10.47
N LEU A 161 4.84 8.60 9.34
CA LEU A 161 4.92 7.21 8.91
C LEU A 161 5.76 7.06 7.63
N ALA A 162 6.49 5.94 7.55
CA ALA A 162 7.15 5.57 6.31
C ALA A 162 6.10 5.20 5.25
N VAL A 163 6.31 5.68 4.01
CA VAL A 163 5.50 5.32 2.84
C VAL A 163 6.29 4.34 1.99
N ASN A 164 5.74 3.14 1.86
CA ASN A 164 6.36 2.03 1.15
C ASN A 164 5.58 1.62 -0.09
N ASP A 165 4.73 2.50 -0.62
CA ASP A 165 4.08 2.32 -1.93
C ASP A 165 5.14 2.10 -3.00
N LEU A 166 5.19 0.90 -3.57
CA LEU A 166 6.21 0.51 -4.55
C LEU A 166 6.22 1.48 -5.75
N ARG A 167 5.08 2.07 -6.09
CA ARG A 167 4.92 2.95 -7.25
C ARG A 167 5.67 4.27 -7.10
N LEU A 168 5.97 4.69 -5.87
CA LEU A 168 6.71 5.93 -5.57
C LEU A 168 8.24 5.78 -5.65
N TYR A 169 8.73 4.61 -6.05
CA TYR A 169 10.17 4.31 -6.11
C TYR A 169 10.56 3.85 -7.52
N GLU A 170 11.83 4.06 -7.85
CA GLU A 170 12.41 3.53 -9.07
C GLU A 170 12.52 2.00 -9.03
N SER A 171 12.90 1.40 -10.16
CA SER A 171 13.07 -0.06 -10.28
C SER A 171 14.12 -0.65 -9.33
N ASP A 172 14.97 0.18 -8.73
CA ASP A 172 15.92 -0.23 -7.68
C ASP A 172 15.25 -0.44 -6.30
N GLY A 173 13.96 -0.07 -6.16
CA GLY A 173 13.18 -0.17 -4.93
C GLY A 173 13.66 0.75 -3.80
N LYS A 174 14.57 1.69 -4.10
CA LYS A 174 15.26 2.52 -3.12
C LYS A 174 15.15 4.01 -3.44
N THR A 175 15.31 4.39 -4.71
CA THR A 175 15.35 5.79 -5.12
C THR A 175 13.91 6.32 -5.24
N PRO A 176 13.51 7.36 -4.50
CA PRO A 176 12.18 7.93 -4.64
C PRO A 176 12.00 8.62 -6.00
N ARG A 177 10.84 8.43 -6.61
CA ARG A 177 10.38 9.18 -7.79
C ARG A 177 9.89 10.56 -7.36
N ARG A 178 10.82 11.49 -7.15
CA ARG A 178 10.52 12.82 -6.58
C ARG A 178 9.41 13.59 -7.31
N ASN A 179 9.37 13.51 -8.64
CA ASN A 179 8.32 14.17 -9.43
C ASN A 179 6.94 13.58 -9.14
N LEU A 180 6.84 12.25 -9.05
CA LEU A 180 5.60 11.55 -8.73
C LEU A 180 5.16 11.80 -7.29
N VAL A 181 6.09 11.81 -6.34
CA VAL A 181 5.82 12.19 -4.94
C VAL A 181 5.26 13.62 -4.87
N ALA A 182 5.86 14.57 -5.61
CA ALA A 182 5.38 15.94 -5.68
C ALA A 182 4.00 16.05 -6.38
N ASP A 183 3.73 15.21 -7.38
CA ASP A 183 2.42 15.17 -8.05
C ASP A 183 1.31 14.67 -7.10
N VAL A 184 1.56 13.56 -6.40
CA VAL A 184 0.64 13.05 -5.37
C VAL A 184 0.41 14.10 -4.30
N GLN A 185 1.47 14.73 -3.79
CA GLN A 185 1.34 15.80 -2.79
C GLN A 185 0.49 16.98 -3.29
N ARG A 186 0.65 17.39 -4.56
CA ARG A 186 -0.16 18.46 -5.16
C ARG A 186 -1.64 18.09 -5.24
N ARG A 187 -1.95 16.81 -5.51
CA ARG A 187 -3.33 16.29 -5.54
C ARG A 187 -3.94 16.24 -4.15
N LEU A 188 -3.17 15.85 -3.13
CA LEU A 188 -3.59 15.94 -1.73
C LEU A 188 -3.90 17.39 -1.31
N GLU A 189 -3.05 18.35 -1.70
CA GLU A 189 -3.29 19.79 -1.45
C GLU A 189 -4.52 20.35 -2.19
N ALA A 190 -4.91 19.71 -3.29
CA ALA A 190 -6.10 20.05 -4.06
C ALA A 190 -7.37 19.34 -3.54
N ASP A 191 -7.33 18.77 -2.33
CA ASP A 191 -8.44 18.04 -1.70
C ASP A 191 -8.96 16.85 -2.52
N VAL A 192 -8.10 16.21 -3.31
CA VAL A 192 -8.44 14.92 -3.93
C VAL A 192 -8.74 13.90 -2.82
N GLU A 193 -9.92 13.28 -2.91
CA GLU A 193 -10.32 12.26 -1.95
C GLU A 193 -9.32 11.09 -1.99
N THR A 194 -8.88 10.67 -0.81
CA THR A 194 -7.75 9.75 -0.65
C THR A 194 -8.11 8.60 0.27
N ILE A 195 -7.68 7.39 -0.08
CA ILE A 195 -7.70 6.21 0.78
C ILE A 195 -6.27 5.69 0.91
N LEU A 196 -5.84 5.45 2.15
CA LEU A 196 -4.52 4.94 2.47
C LEU A 196 -4.62 3.46 2.83
N SER A 197 -4.00 2.61 2.04
CA SER A 197 -3.75 1.24 2.48
C SER A 197 -2.62 1.27 3.52
N VAL A 198 -2.91 0.84 4.74
CA VAL A 198 -1.99 0.86 5.88
C VAL A 198 -1.66 -0.56 6.34
N GLY A 199 -0.50 -0.73 6.96
CA GLY A 199 -0.16 -2.02 7.52
C GLY A 199 0.92 -1.97 8.58
N LEU A 200 1.06 -3.08 9.28
CA LEU A 200 2.11 -3.30 10.26
C LEU A 200 3.27 -4.05 9.63
N THR A 201 4.50 -3.65 9.95
CA THR A 201 5.69 -4.41 9.57
C THR A 201 5.70 -5.78 10.24
N ARG A 202 6.57 -6.68 9.77
CA ARG A 202 7.03 -7.80 10.62
C ARG A 202 7.77 -7.25 11.85
N PRO A 203 7.89 -8.04 12.94
CA PRO A 203 8.62 -7.61 14.13
C PRO A 203 10.01 -7.12 13.77
N TRP A 204 10.35 -5.91 14.22
CA TRP A 204 11.67 -5.36 14.05
C TRP A 204 12.02 -4.42 15.19
N ARG A 205 13.29 -4.50 15.62
CA ARG A 205 13.84 -3.64 16.67
C ARG A 205 14.51 -2.43 16.06
N LYS A 206 13.97 -1.24 16.32
CA LYS A 206 14.60 0.04 15.96
C LYS A 206 15.93 0.19 16.67
N ARG A 207 16.90 0.82 16.01
CA ARG A 207 18.23 1.06 16.60
C ARG A 207 18.09 1.90 17.87
N GLY A 208 18.61 1.40 18.99
CA GLY A 208 18.52 2.07 20.29
C GLY A 208 17.29 1.67 21.12
N ASP A 209 16.40 0.84 20.56
CA ASP A 209 15.27 0.26 21.28
C ASP A 209 15.67 -1.07 21.95
N THR A 210 14.92 -1.50 22.96
CA THR A 210 15.15 -2.73 23.73
C THR A 210 14.31 -3.91 23.24
N ALA A 211 13.19 -3.65 22.55
CA ALA A 211 12.25 -4.68 22.11
C ALA A 211 11.99 -4.63 20.59
N GLU A 212 11.57 -5.77 20.05
CA GLU A 212 11.01 -5.84 18.70
C GLU A 212 9.55 -5.42 18.75
N ARG A 213 9.12 -4.65 17.74
CA ARG A 213 7.73 -4.22 17.59
C ARG A 213 7.28 -4.32 16.15
N HIS A 214 5.99 -4.37 15.95
CA HIS A 214 5.36 -4.14 14.66
C HIS A 214 5.17 -2.64 14.48
N TRP A 215 5.72 -2.06 13.42
CA TRP A 215 5.65 -0.62 13.15
C TRP A 215 4.57 -0.33 12.11
N LEU A 216 3.77 0.71 12.34
CA LEU A 216 2.80 1.18 11.36
C LEU A 216 3.50 1.83 10.17
N GLN A 217 2.97 1.61 8.98
CA GLN A 217 3.45 2.17 7.73
C GLN A 217 2.28 2.40 6.77
N ILE A 218 2.48 3.34 5.83
CA ILE A 218 1.60 3.49 4.67
C ILE A 218 2.09 2.53 3.60
N ASN A 219 1.27 1.53 3.28
CA ASN A 219 1.55 0.54 2.26
C ASN A 219 1.31 1.13 0.86
N ASN A 220 0.17 1.80 0.64
CA ASN A 220 -0.19 2.42 -0.65
C ASN A 220 -1.08 3.66 -0.47
N ILE A 221 -1.04 4.55 -1.47
CA ILE A 221 -1.88 5.75 -1.56
C ILE A 221 -2.83 5.58 -2.74
N HIS A 222 -4.14 5.72 -2.54
CA HIS A 222 -5.15 5.67 -3.59
C HIS A 222 -5.85 7.02 -3.66
N LEU A 223 -5.98 7.57 -4.86
CA LEU A 223 -6.52 8.90 -5.12
C LEU A 223 -7.73 8.77 -6.04
N LYS A 224 -8.88 9.34 -5.68
CA LYS A 224 -10.16 9.09 -6.37
C LYS A 224 -10.17 9.40 -7.86
N ASP A 225 -9.50 10.47 -8.26
CA ASP A 225 -9.39 10.92 -9.65
C ASP A 225 -8.51 10.01 -10.53
N ASN A 226 -7.68 9.15 -9.93
CA ASN A 226 -6.97 8.08 -10.61
C ASN A 226 -6.50 7.05 -9.58
N PRO A 227 -7.34 6.08 -9.18
CA PRO A 227 -7.07 5.21 -8.05
C PRO A 227 -6.10 4.07 -8.38
N LEU A 228 -6.05 3.68 -9.66
CA LEU A 228 -5.18 2.63 -10.18
C LEU A 228 -3.83 3.13 -10.71
N TRP A 229 -3.49 4.41 -10.53
CA TRP A 229 -2.29 5.06 -11.07
C TRP A 229 -1.07 4.13 -11.10
N ARG A 230 -0.46 3.95 -12.29
CA ARG A 230 0.53 2.88 -12.53
C ARG A 230 1.96 3.38 -12.69
N LEU A 231 2.89 2.45 -12.54
CA LEU A 231 4.30 2.61 -12.92
C LEU A 231 4.41 2.76 -14.45
N GLY A 232 4.36 3.99 -14.99
CA GLY A 232 4.65 4.24 -16.41
C GLY A 232 3.65 5.11 -17.19
N ASP A 233 2.57 5.58 -16.55
CA ASP A 233 1.53 6.40 -17.19
C ASP A 233 2.01 7.79 -17.65
N GLU A 234 3.27 8.17 -17.33
CA GLU A 234 3.88 9.43 -17.80
C GLU A 234 3.96 9.53 -19.33
N ARG A 235 3.92 8.40 -20.06
CA ARG A 235 3.95 8.45 -21.54
C ARG A 235 2.62 8.89 -22.16
N GLU A 236 1.49 8.72 -21.47
CA GLU A 236 0.18 9.10 -22.02
C GLU A 236 -0.21 10.55 -21.68
N GLN A 237 0.22 11.09 -20.54
CA GLN A 237 -0.08 12.48 -20.17
C GLN A 237 0.70 13.52 -20.98
N VAL A 238 1.90 13.18 -21.49
CA VAL A 238 2.65 14.06 -22.41
C VAL A 238 2.06 14.04 -23.83
N ALA A 239 1.41 12.93 -24.22
CA ALA A 239 0.78 12.81 -25.53
C ALA A 239 -0.53 13.63 -25.66
N SER A 240 -1.24 13.89 -24.56
CA SER A 240 -2.48 14.68 -24.56
C SER A 240 -2.26 16.20 -24.51
N SER A 241 -1.04 16.67 -24.20
CA SER A 241 -0.71 18.10 -24.06
C SER A 241 -0.06 18.73 -25.30
N THR A 242 0.13 17.97 -26.39
CA THR A 242 0.83 18.45 -27.61
C THR A 242 -0.08 18.68 -28.83
N SER A 243 -1.41 18.63 -28.69
CA SER A 243 -2.36 18.78 -29.81
C SER A 243 -3.00 20.18 -29.91
N HIS A 244 -2.21 21.26 -29.91
CA HIS A 244 -2.65 22.56 -30.45
C HIS A 244 -1.54 23.20 -31.28
N PRO A 245 -1.59 23.12 -32.63
CA PRO A 245 -0.73 23.93 -33.47
C PRO A 245 -1.23 25.38 -33.47
N PRO A 246 -0.34 26.39 -33.41
CA PRO A 246 -0.74 27.77 -33.62
C PRO A 246 -1.08 27.97 -35.10
N TYR A 247 -2.34 28.31 -35.38
CA TYR A 247 -2.71 28.89 -36.67
C TYR A 247 -2.10 30.29 -36.78
N HIS A 248 -1.13 30.43 -37.68
CA HIS A 248 -0.75 31.71 -38.28
C HIS A 248 -1.47 31.83 -39.63
N SER A 249 -2.31 32.86 -39.78
CA SER A 249 -2.50 33.73 -40.96
C SER A 249 -3.60 34.73 -40.66
#